data_AF-A0A520A0M5-F1
#
_entry.id   AF-A0A520A0M5-F1
#
_cell.length_a   1.000
_cell.length_b   1.000
_cell.length_c   1.000
_cell.angle_alpha   90.00
_cell.angle_beta   90.00
_cell.angle_gamma   90.00
#
_symmetry.space_group_name_H-M   'P 1'
#
loop_
_entity.id
_entity.type
_entity.pdbx_description
1 polymer ?
#
loop_
_entity_poly.entity_id
_entity_poly.type
_entity_poly.pdbx_seq_one_letter_code
_entity_poly.pdbx_strand_id
1 'polypeptide(L)'
;LRQLRAAAPNARPKTAGSGGLDWRDWQEELGYLRATLIGQLVDEAATRFAQHAPAILAGTYDASLIKELSGYEFLQEIQQLSVNKLYRSRPVLEIEAAGFEVLGGLLDVFLCAIFDKKENQRSKKLLDLLPNQFRAIGPQAGAPAYEQILLLTDYVAGMTDQHALSLYKTIKGIELPKGF
;
A
#
# COMPACT_ATOMS: atom_id res chain seq x y z
N LEU A 1 21.24 -17.90 -25.46
CA LEU A 1 20.48 -17.03 -24.52
C LEU A 1 19.35 -16.21 -25.18
N ARG A 2 19.44 -15.80 -26.46
CA ARG A 2 18.30 -15.17 -27.17
C ARG A 2 17.32 -16.13 -27.86
N GLN A 3 17.67 -17.40 -28.04
CA GLN A 3 16.81 -18.40 -28.71
C GLN A 3 15.93 -19.24 -27.78
N LEU A 4 15.97 -19.01 -26.46
CA LEU A 4 15.13 -19.71 -25.46
C LEU A 4 13.88 -18.90 -25.03
N ARG A 5 13.59 -17.77 -25.68
CA ARG A 5 12.54 -16.82 -25.26
C ARG A 5 11.23 -16.92 -26.04
N ALA A 6 11.11 -17.85 -26.98
CA ALA A 6 9.98 -17.96 -27.91
C ALA A 6 8.99 -19.11 -27.63
N ALA A 7 9.16 -19.86 -26.54
CA ALA A 7 8.20 -20.88 -26.11
C ALA A 7 7.78 -20.58 -24.67
N ALA A 8 6.48 -20.32 -24.47
CA ALA A 8 5.74 -20.19 -23.20
C ALA A 8 6.55 -19.65 -21.98
N PRO A 9 6.32 -18.39 -21.53
CA PRO A 9 7.09 -17.80 -20.43
C PRO A 9 6.99 -18.53 -19.07
N ASN A 10 6.14 -19.56 -18.95
CA ASN A 10 5.83 -20.27 -17.71
C ASN A 10 6.19 -21.77 -17.72
N ALA A 11 6.80 -22.31 -18.76
CA ALA A 11 7.14 -23.74 -18.79
C ALA A 11 8.56 -24.00 -18.24
N ARG A 12 8.66 -24.40 -16.97
CA ARG A 12 9.87 -25.08 -16.45
C ARG A 12 9.82 -26.57 -16.80
N PRO A 13 10.99 -27.24 -16.90
CA PRO A 13 11.02 -28.67 -17.23
C PRO A 13 10.42 -29.48 -16.09
N LYS A 14 9.57 -30.46 -16.45
CA LYS A 14 9.01 -31.45 -15.52
C LYS A 14 10.14 -32.11 -14.75
N THR A 15 10.18 -31.93 -13.43
CA THR A 15 11.08 -32.68 -12.56
C THR A 15 10.59 -34.12 -12.52
N ALA A 16 11.27 -34.99 -13.25
CA ALA A 16 11.07 -36.42 -13.18
C ALA A 16 11.71 -36.96 -11.89
N GLY A 17 10.89 -37.59 -11.04
CA GLY A 17 11.32 -38.57 -10.03
C GLY A 17 11.20 -38.14 -8.56
N SER A 18 10.13 -38.56 -7.88
CA SER A 18 10.15 -39.67 -6.89
C SER A 18 8.89 -39.60 -5.99
N GLY A 19 7.90 -40.45 -6.23
CA GLY A 19 6.87 -40.85 -5.25
C GLY A 19 5.92 -39.79 -4.66
N GLY A 20 5.77 -38.62 -5.28
CA GLY A 20 5.03 -37.48 -4.70
C GLY A 20 3.90 -36.95 -5.59
N LEU A 21 2.94 -36.28 -4.95
CA LEU A 21 1.78 -35.56 -5.48
C LEU A 21 1.94 -35.09 -6.94
N ASP A 22 1.00 -35.47 -7.80
CA ASP A 22 0.93 -35.02 -9.20
C ASP A 22 0.18 -33.69 -9.28
N TRP A 23 0.87 -32.62 -9.67
CA TRP A 23 0.32 -31.27 -9.77
C TRP A 23 -0.21 -30.98 -11.18
N ARG A 24 -1.38 -30.36 -11.30
CA ARG A 24 -1.95 -29.99 -12.61
C ARG A 24 -1.17 -28.85 -13.26
N ASP A 25 -0.74 -27.87 -12.47
CA ASP A 25 0.10 -26.76 -12.90
C ASP A 25 0.96 -26.19 -11.74
N TRP A 26 1.83 -25.22 -12.07
CA TRP A 26 2.70 -24.57 -11.08
C TRP A 26 1.94 -23.69 -10.07
N GLN A 27 0.72 -23.25 -10.40
CA GLN A 27 -0.09 -22.45 -9.48
C GLN A 27 -0.66 -23.33 -8.37
N GLU A 28 -1.05 -24.56 -8.72
CA GLU A 28 -1.47 -25.58 -7.75
C GLU A 28 -0.31 -25.97 -6.83
N GLU A 29 0.88 -26.23 -7.38
CA GLU A 29 2.09 -26.51 -6.60
C GLU A 29 2.42 -25.35 -5.64
N LEU A 30 2.46 -24.11 -6.13
CA LEU A 30 2.71 -22.92 -5.32
C LEU A 30 1.63 -22.71 -4.25
N GLY A 31 0.36 -22.96 -4.61
CA GLY A 31 -0.78 -22.87 -3.72
C GLY A 31 -0.67 -23.85 -2.55
N TYR A 32 -0.27 -25.10 -2.84
CA TYR A 32 -0.01 -26.11 -1.82
C TYR A 32 1.16 -25.72 -0.92
N LEU A 33 2.31 -25.37 -1.49
CA LEU A 33 3.49 -24.96 -0.72
C LEU A 33 3.17 -23.77 0.20
N ARG A 34 2.42 -22.78 -0.29
CA ARG A 34 1.96 -21.65 0.52
C ARG A 34 1.07 -22.10 1.67
N ALA A 35 0.10 -22.98 1.43
CA ALA A 35 -0.81 -23.44 2.47
C ALA A 35 -0.07 -24.21 3.58
N THR A 36 0.82 -25.12 3.20
CA THR A 36 1.66 -25.88 4.15
C THR A 36 2.56 -24.96 4.96
N LEU A 37 3.26 -24.03 4.30
CA LEU A 37 4.16 -23.09 4.96
C LEU A 37 3.40 -22.17 5.93
N ILE A 38 2.27 -21.59 5.50
CA ILE A 38 1.46 -20.73 6.38
C ILE A 38 0.99 -21.51 7.60
N GLY A 39 0.50 -22.75 7.44
CA GLY A 39 0.07 -23.58 8.57
C GLY A 39 1.19 -23.78 9.58
N GLN A 40 2.38 -24.18 9.12
CA GLN A 40 3.55 -24.36 9.99
C GLN A 40 3.95 -23.08 10.72
N LEU A 41 4.01 -21.94 10.01
CA LEU A 41 4.40 -20.66 10.60
C LEU A 41 3.36 -20.15 11.62
N VAL A 42 2.07 -20.42 11.39
CA VAL A 42 0.98 -20.06 12.32
C VAL A 42 1.11 -20.86 13.61
N ASP A 43 1.32 -22.19 13.52
CA ASP A 43 1.47 -23.05 14.70
C ASP A 43 2.71 -22.66 15.52
N GLU A 44 3.82 -22.35 14.85
CA GLU A 44 5.04 -21.88 15.50
C GLU A 44 4.83 -20.51 16.16
N ALA A 45 4.21 -19.55 15.46
CA ALA A 45 3.91 -18.23 16.00
C ALA A 45 2.97 -18.31 17.22
N ALA A 46 1.96 -19.17 17.19
CA ALA A 46 1.06 -19.41 18.32
C ALA A 46 1.81 -19.99 19.53
N THR A 47 2.73 -20.93 19.29
CA THR A 47 3.59 -21.50 20.32
C THR A 47 4.49 -20.44 20.96
N ARG A 48 5.15 -19.61 20.15
CA ARG A 48 5.98 -18.48 20.62
C ARG A 48 5.15 -17.46 21.41
N PHE A 49 3.96 -17.12 20.93
CA PHE A 49 3.04 -16.24 21.64
C PHE A 49 2.69 -16.80 23.03
N ALA A 50 2.34 -18.09 23.12
CA ALA A 50 2.02 -18.74 24.40
C ALA A 50 3.21 -18.74 25.37
N GLN A 51 4.44 -18.93 24.87
CA GLN A 51 5.67 -18.85 25.67
C GLN A 51 5.90 -17.45 26.24
N HIS A 52 5.65 -16.41 25.44
CA HIS A 52 5.88 -15.01 25.82
C HIS A 52 4.66 -14.32 26.44
N ALA A 53 3.52 -15.01 26.55
CA ALA A 53 2.25 -14.43 26.98
C ALA A 53 2.34 -13.61 28.28
N PRO A 54 3.04 -14.04 29.34
CA PRO A 54 3.19 -13.23 30.55
C PRO A 54 3.89 -11.88 30.29
N ALA A 55 4.95 -11.87 29.48
CA ALA A 55 5.70 -10.65 29.15
C ALA A 55 4.90 -9.72 28.24
N ILE A 56 4.15 -10.28 27.28
CA ILE A 56 3.25 -9.54 26.39
C ILE A 56 2.14 -8.86 27.21
N LEU A 57 1.51 -9.60 28.15
CA LEU A 57 0.47 -9.06 29.02
C LEU A 57 1.00 -7.98 29.98
N ALA A 58 2.25 -8.10 30.41
CA ALA A 58 2.92 -7.07 31.20
C ALA A 58 3.38 -5.86 30.36
N GLY A 59 3.26 -5.90 29.03
CA GLY A 59 3.77 -4.86 28.13
C GLY A 59 5.30 -4.75 28.10
N THR A 60 6.00 -5.83 28.47
CA THR A 60 7.47 -5.88 28.59
C THR A 60 8.16 -6.63 27.45
N TYR A 61 7.38 -7.27 26.59
CA TYR A 61 7.88 -7.96 25.40
C TYR A 61 8.10 -6.97 24.25
N ASP A 62 9.35 -6.73 23.88
CA ASP A 62 9.78 -5.73 22.87
C ASP A 62 10.37 -6.37 21.59
N ALA A 63 9.97 -7.62 21.32
CA ALA A 63 10.43 -8.38 20.17
C ALA A 63 9.29 -8.68 19.18
N SER A 64 9.63 -9.08 17.95
CA SER A 64 8.66 -9.56 16.97
C SER A 64 8.64 -11.08 16.99
N LEU A 65 7.47 -11.68 17.19
CA LEU A 65 7.30 -13.14 17.13
C LEU A 65 7.79 -13.73 15.81
N ILE A 66 7.64 -13.00 14.70
CA ILE A 66 8.07 -13.44 13.36
C ILE A 66 9.59 -13.64 13.28
N LYS A 67 10.37 -12.83 14.01
CA LYS A 67 11.83 -12.92 14.04
C LYS A 67 12.34 -14.15 14.80
N GLU A 68 11.49 -14.76 15.61
CA GLU A 68 11.81 -15.96 16.41
C GLU A 68 11.35 -17.27 15.75
N LEU A 69 10.75 -17.17 14.56
CA LEU A 69 10.34 -18.34 13.78
C LEU A 69 11.57 -19.02 13.18
N SER A 70 11.56 -20.34 13.19
CA SER A 70 12.60 -21.19 12.62
C SER A 70 12.89 -20.90 11.15
N GLY A 71 11.87 -20.49 10.39
CA GLY A 71 11.99 -20.14 8.96
C GLY A 71 12.28 -18.66 8.67
N TYR A 72 12.66 -17.85 9.66
CA TYR A 72 12.78 -16.40 9.48
C TYR A 72 13.76 -15.99 8.37
N GLU A 73 14.91 -16.67 8.23
CA GLU A 73 15.89 -16.40 7.17
C GLU A 73 15.27 -16.57 5.77
N PHE A 74 14.47 -17.61 5.56
CA PHE A 74 13.78 -17.83 4.29
C PHE A 74 12.70 -16.76 4.02
N LEU A 75 12.01 -16.29 5.06
CA LEU A 75 11.06 -15.18 4.92
C LEU A 75 11.77 -13.89 4.49
N GLN A 76 12.98 -13.64 5.02
CA GLN A 76 13.81 -12.51 4.59
C GLN A 76 14.26 -12.66 3.14
N GLU A 77 14.64 -13.86 2.70
CA GLU A 77 14.97 -14.13 1.30
C GLU A 77 13.78 -13.87 0.37
N ILE A 78 12.58 -14.33 0.74
CA ILE A 78 11.34 -14.07 0.00
C ILE A 78 11.06 -12.57 -0.06
N GLN A 79 11.22 -11.85 1.05
CA GLN A 79 11.05 -10.40 1.09
C GLN A 79 12.05 -9.70 0.16
N GLN A 80 13.32 -10.09 0.20
CA GLN A 80 14.36 -9.50 -0.63
C GLN A 80 14.13 -9.78 -2.12
N LEU A 81 13.68 -10.98 -2.46
CA LEU A 81 13.27 -11.33 -3.82
C LEU A 81 12.08 -10.47 -4.27
N SER A 82 11.09 -10.27 -3.40
CA SER A 82 9.90 -9.47 -3.67
C SER A 82 10.26 -8.00 -3.93
N VAL A 83 11.16 -7.43 -3.13
CA VAL A 83 11.73 -6.10 -3.38
C VAL A 83 12.41 -6.04 -4.74
N ASN A 84 13.30 -6.99 -5.02
CA ASN A 84 14.13 -6.96 -6.22
C ASN A 84 13.35 -7.22 -7.52
N LYS A 85 12.26 -8.00 -7.46
CA LYS A 85 11.54 -8.48 -8.66
C LYS A 85 10.16 -7.87 -8.84
N LEU A 86 9.48 -7.49 -7.75
CA LEU A 86 8.12 -6.98 -7.79
C LEU A 86 8.08 -5.46 -7.53
N TYR A 87 8.55 -5.02 -6.36
CA TYR A 87 8.44 -3.61 -5.98
C TYR A 87 9.36 -2.69 -6.79
N ARG A 88 10.51 -3.20 -7.22
CA ARG A 88 11.42 -2.46 -8.14
C ARG A 88 11.09 -2.67 -9.62
N SER A 89 9.95 -3.28 -9.94
CA SER A 89 9.53 -3.41 -11.33
C SER A 89 9.17 -2.03 -11.90
N ARG A 90 9.42 -1.84 -13.19
CA ARG A 90 9.18 -0.55 -13.85
C ARG A 90 7.74 -0.03 -13.66
N PRO A 91 6.69 -0.84 -13.83
CA PRO A 91 5.31 -0.37 -13.64
C PRO A 91 5.05 0.11 -12.21
N VAL A 92 5.58 -0.58 -11.18
CA VAL A 92 5.41 -0.17 -9.78
C VAL A 92 6.08 1.17 -9.53
N LEU A 93 7.32 1.35 -9.98
CA LEU A 93 8.04 2.62 -9.82
C LEU A 93 7.35 3.78 -10.54
N GLU A 94 6.75 3.55 -11.70
CA GLU A 94 5.97 4.56 -12.43
C GLU A 94 4.70 4.95 -11.68
N ILE A 95 4.00 3.98 -11.09
CA ILE A 95 2.82 4.22 -10.24
C ILE A 95 3.20 5.00 -8.99
N GLU A 96 4.26 4.60 -8.30
CA GLU A 96 4.76 5.29 -7.10
C GLU A 96 5.18 6.73 -7.40
N ALA A 97 5.93 6.95 -8.49
CA ALA A 97 6.35 8.29 -8.92
C ALA A 97 5.14 9.20 -9.21
N ALA A 98 4.11 8.68 -9.90
CA ALA A 98 2.87 9.41 -10.12
C ALA A 98 2.13 9.69 -8.80
N GLY A 99 2.14 8.73 -7.86
CA GLY A 99 1.54 8.87 -6.54
C GLY A 99 2.15 10.04 -5.74
N PHE A 100 3.48 10.18 -5.74
CA PHE A 100 4.15 11.32 -5.08
C PHE A 100 3.69 12.68 -5.62
N GLU A 101 3.61 12.83 -6.94
CA GLU A 101 3.16 14.07 -7.58
C GLU A 101 1.68 14.36 -7.30
N VAL A 102 0.84 13.33 -7.34
CA VAL A 102 -0.60 13.46 -7.08
C VAL A 102 -0.85 13.88 -5.63
N LEU A 103 -0.30 13.15 -4.66
CA LEU A 103 -0.55 13.42 -3.24
C LEU A 103 0.06 14.76 -2.82
N GLY A 104 1.32 15.00 -3.19
CA GLY A 104 2.01 16.26 -2.89
C GLY A 104 1.30 17.46 -3.52
N GLY A 105 0.87 17.32 -4.77
CA GLY A 105 0.18 18.40 -5.48
C GLY A 105 -1.24 18.67 -5.00
N LEU A 106 -1.97 17.64 -4.53
CA LEU A 106 -3.28 17.85 -3.88
C LEU A 106 -3.11 18.60 -2.56
N LEU A 107 -2.19 18.15 -1.70
CA LEU A 107 -1.90 18.79 -0.42
C LEU A 107 -1.48 20.25 -0.62
N ASP A 108 -0.54 20.51 -1.53
CA ASP A 108 -0.07 21.87 -1.84
C ASP A 108 -1.20 22.80 -2.25
N VAL A 109 -2.04 22.37 -3.20
CA VAL A 109 -3.14 23.19 -3.72
C VAL A 109 -4.16 23.51 -2.63
N PHE A 110 -4.55 22.53 -1.83
CA PHE A 110 -5.55 22.74 -0.78
C PHE A 110 -4.99 23.52 0.41
N LEU A 111 -3.77 23.23 0.86
CA LEU A 111 -3.13 24.01 1.93
C LEU A 111 -2.97 25.47 1.53
N CYS A 112 -2.53 25.74 0.31
CA CYS A 112 -2.47 27.10 -0.22
C CYS A 112 -3.85 27.76 -0.22
N ALA A 113 -4.93 27.04 -0.55
CA ALA A 113 -6.28 27.56 -0.54
C ALA A 113 -6.82 27.83 0.88
N ILE A 114 -6.55 26.93 1.83
CA ILE A 114 -6.93 27.06 3.25
C ILE A 114 -6.27 28.30 3.87
N PHE A 115 -4.98 28.50 3.62
CA PHE A 115 -4.20 29.58 4.22
C PHE A 115 -4.05 30.81 3.32
N ASP A 116 -4.86 30.94 2.27
CA ASP A 116 -4.86 32.11 1.39
C ASP A 116 -5.47 33.33 2.07
N LYS A 117 -4.61 34.20 2.61
CA LYS A 117 -5.00 35.48 3.24
C LYS A 117 -5.75 36.44 2.31
N LYS A 118 -5.62 36.28 0.98
CA LYS A 118 -6.29 37.14 0.00
C LYS A 118 -7.71 36.67 -0.32
N GLU A 119 -8.08 35.47 0.14
CA GLU A 119 -9.36 34.84 -0.13
C GLU A 119 -9.79 34.90 -1.61
N ASN A 120 -8.86 34.60 -2.50
CA ASN A 120 -9.12 34.76 -3.92
C ASN A 120 -10.20 33.78 -4.41
N GLN A 121 -10.85 34.11 -5.52
CA GLN A 121 -11.96 33.31 -6.05
C GLN A 121 -11.56 31.87 -6.37
N ARG A 122 -10.31 31.63 -6.80
CA ARG A 122 -9.78 30.29 -7.05
C ARG A 122 -9.67 29.49 -5.76
N SER A 123 -9.14 30.06 -4.69
CA SER A 123 -9.05 29.42 -3.37
C SER A 123 -10.43 29.03 -2.86
N LYS A 124 -11.42 29.93 -2.96
CA LYS A 124 -12.82 29.62 -2.58
C LYS A 124 -13.37 28.43 -3.34
N LYS A 125 -13.21 28.42 -4.67
CA LYS A 125 -13.65 27.31 -5.53
C LYS A 125 -12.95 26.00 -5.23
N LEU A 126 -11.66 26.03 -4.91
CA LEU A 126 -10.91 24.84 -4.49
C LEU A 126 -11.44 24.30 -3.16
N LEU A 127 -11.64 25.16 -2.17
CA LEU A 127 -12.21 24.74 -0.88
C LEU A 127 -13.62 24.17 -1.02
N ASP A 128 -14.40 24.61 -2.01
CA ASP A 128 -15.73 24.04 -2.30
C ASP A 128 -15.68 22.62 -2.85
N LEU A 129 -14.51 22.15 -3.32
CA LEU A 129 -14.31 20.74 -3.69
C LEU A 129 -14.06 19.84 -2.46
N LEU A 130 -13.68 20.41 -1.32
CA LEU A 130 -13.50 19.66 -0.09
C LEU A 130 -14.86 19.35 0.55
N PRO A 131 -15.10 18.11 1.02
CA PRO A 131 -16.26 17.82 1.85
C PRO A 131 -16.26 18.67 3.12
N ASN A 132 -17.46 19.09 3.56
CA ASN A 132 -17.63 20.01 4.69
C ASN A 132 -16.92 19.58 5.98
N GLN A 133 -16.87 18.28 6.26
CA GLN A 133 -16.22 17.70 7.44
C GLN A 133 -14.69 17.88 7.49
N PHE A 134 -14.07 18.33 6.40
CA PHE A 134 -12.62 18.57 6.28
C PHE A 134 -12.27 20.05 6.07
N ARG A 135 -13.26 20.96 6.14
CA ARG A 135 -13.08 22.39 5.83
C ARG A 135 -12.89 23.27 7.07
N ALA A 136 -12.87 22.70 8.28
CA ALA A 136 -12.86 23.46 9.52
C ALA A 136 -14.01 24.49 9.61
N ILE A 137 -15.21 24.06 9.22
CA ILE A 137 -16.45 24.86 9.26
C ILE A 137 -17.46 24.24 10.24
N GLY A 138 -18.54 24.96 10.53
CA GLY A 138 -19.61 24.47 11.40
C GLY A 138 -19.07 24.16 12.81
N PRO A 139 -19.25 22.93 13.33
CA PRO A 139 -18.72 22.54 14.64
C PRO A 139 -17.19 22.66 14.77
N GLN A 140 -16.46 22.66 13.65
CA GLN A 140 -15.00 22.79 13.59
C GLN A 140 -14.54 24.22 13.29
N ALA A 141 -15.47 25.19 13.25
CA ALA A 141 -15.12 26.58 12.96
C ALA A 141 -14.12 27.14 13.99
N GLY A 142 -13.07 27.81 13.50
CA GLY A 142 -12.02 28.35 14.35
C GLY A 142 -10.94 27.35 14.75
N ALA A 143 -10.92 26.15 14.17
CA ALA A 143 -9.85 25.18 14.39
C ALA A 143 -8.46 25.81 14.13
N PRO A 144 -7.46 25.52 14.99
CA PRO A 144 -6.10 26.01 14.78
C PRO A 144 -5.50 25.45 13.49
N ALA A 145 -4.44 26.10 12.98
CA ALA A 145 -3.78 25.69 11.74
C ALA A 145 -3.36 24.20 11.75
N TYR A 146 -2.93 23.69 12.91
CA TYR A 146 -2.60 22.27 13.10
C TYR A 146 -3.77 21.35 12.77
N GLU A 147 -4.96 21.62 13.31
CA GLU A 147 -6.16 20.81 13.07
C GLU A 147 -6.65 20.93 11.62
N GLN A 148 -6.53 22.13 11.01
CA GLN A 148 -6.88 22.32 9.60
C GLN A 148 -5.98 21.48 8.67
N ILE A 149 -4.68 21.40 8.97
CA ILE A 149 -3.73 20.55 8.23
C ILE A 149 -4.07 19.08 8.44
N LEU A 150 -4.44 18.69 9.66
CA LEU A 150 -4.81 17.31 9.98
C LEU A 150 -6.08 16.89 9.22
N LEU A 151 -7.14 17.72 9.24
CA LEU A 151 -8.37 17.49 8.49
C LEU A 151 -8.13 17.31 6.99
N LEU A 152 -7.26 18.13 6.40
CA LEU A 152 -6.90 17.98 5.00
C LEU A 152 -6.10 16.70 4.74
N THR A 153 -5.17 16.36 5.64
CA THR A 153 -4.38 15.14 5.54
C THR A 153 -5.28 13.91 5.61
N ASP A 154 -6.26 13.89 6.53
CA ASP A 154 -7.26 12.84 6.64
C ASP A 154 -8.09 12.70 5.36
N TYR A 155 -8.49 13.83 4.76
CA TYR A 155 -9.20 13.81 3.48
C TYR A 155 -8.38 13.19 2.36
N VAL A 156 -7.12 13.61 2.19
CA VAL A 156 -6.24 13.13 1.13
C VAL A 156 -5.86 11.65 1.36
N ALA A 157 -5.55 11.26 2.59
CA ALA A 157 -5.23 9.87 2.95
C ALA A 157 -6.45 8.94 2.84
N GLY A 158 -7.66 9.47 3.00
CA GLY A 158 -8.92 8.73 2.85
C GLY A 158 -9.39 8.54 1.41
N MET A 159 -8.68 9.09 0.40
CA MET A 159 -9.02 8.91 -1.00
C MET A 159 -8.63 7.52 -1.52
N THR A 160 -9.38 7.04 -2.51
CA THR A 160 -8.90 5.94 -3.37
C THR A 160 -7.93 6.50 -4.43
N ASP A 161 -7.04 5.65 -4.94
CA ASP A 161 -6.09 6.03 -6.00
C ASP A 161 -6.78 6.68 -7.21
N GLN A 162 -7.90 6.09 -7.65
CA GLN A 162 -8.67 6.60 -8.78
C GLN A 162 -9.25 7.99 -8.48
N HIS A 163 -9.75 8.21 -7.27
CA HIS A 163 -10.30 9.51 -6.87
C HIS A 163 -9.19 10.56 -6.80
N ALA A 164 -8.07 10.27 -6.13
CA ALA A 164 -6.95 11.20 -6.00
C ALA A 164 -6.39 11.60 -7.36
N LEU A 165 -6.17 10.62 -8.25
CA LEU A 165 -5.66 10.88 -9.60
C LEU A 165 -6.66 11.71 -10.44
N SER A 166 -7.95 11.39 -10.38
CA SER A 166 -9.00 12.12 -11.09
C SER A 166 -9.08 13.57 -10.63
N LEU A 167 -9.15 13.80 -9.31
CA LEU A 167 -9.22 15.13 -8.72
C LEU A 167 -7.96 15.95 -9.05
N TYR A 168 -6.78 15.34 -8.95
CA TYR A 168 -5.52 16.00 -9.31
C TYR A 168 -5.51 16.46 -10.77
N LYS A 169 -5.90 15.59 -11.71
CA LYS A 169 -6.00 15.93 -13.14
C LYS A 169 -7.00 17.05 -13.39
N THR A 170 -8.16 17.04 -12.72
CA THR A 170 -9.17 18.09 -12.83
C THR A 170 -8.64 19.43 -12.31
N ILE A 171 -8.00 19.44 -11.13
CA ILE A 171 -7.42 20.65 -10.54
C ILE A 171 -6.29 21.23 -11.40
N LYS A 172 -5.47 20.36 -12.01
CA LYS A 172 -4.38 20.78 -12.91
C LYS A 172 -4.83 21.07 -14.34
N GLY A 173 -6.12 20.90 -14.66
CA GLY A 173 -6.67 21.16 -16.00
C GLY A 173 -6.21 20.16 -17.07
N ILE A 174 -5.76 18.97 -16.67
CA ILE A 174 -5.31 17.90 -17.57
C ILE A 174 -6.52 17.15 -18.16
N GLU A 175 -7.52 16.88 -17.33
CA GLU A 175 -8.74 16.17 -17.73
C GLU A 175 -9.93 16.75 -16.96
N LEU A 176 -10.98 17.14 -17.68
CA LEU A 176 -12.24 17.57 -17.08
C LEU A 176 -13.09 16.36 -16.67
N PRO A 177 -13.95 16.48 -15.63
CA PRO A 177 -14.84 15.42 -15.23
C PRO A 177 -15.70 14.96 -16.41
N LYS A 178 -15.69 13.66 -16.70
CA LYS A 178 -16.56 13.05 -17.71
C LYS A 178 -17.94 12.86 -17.08
N GLY A 179 -18.79 13.86 -17.18
CA GLY A 179 -20.14 13.80 -16.62
C GLY A 179 -20.84 15.15 -16.62
N PHE A 180 -21.41 15.50 -17.77
CA PHE A 180 -22.67 16.23 -17.84
C PHE A 180 -23.66 15.33 -18.57
#